data_AF-A0A7X6CCR3-F1
#
_entry.id   AF-A0A7X6CCR3-F1
#
_cell.length_a   1.000
_cell.length_b   1.000
_cell.length_c   1.000
_cell.angle_alpha   90.00
_cell.angle_beta   90.00
_cell.angle_gamma   90.00
#
_symmetry.space_group_name_H-M   'P 1'
#
loop_
_entity.id
_entity.type
_entity.pdbx_description
1 polymer ?
#
loop_
_entity_poly.entity_id
_entity_poly.type
_entity_poly.pdbx_seq_one_letter_code
_entity_poly.pdbx_strand_id
1 'polypeptide(L)'
;MATFTVTNSGDTINPNDGVTTLREAINQAANNPGRDTILFNSSVLLNSSLPTLERGNNIDFIGNFADRGTTINGNNRQIFTINGANVSFTDLTIRNGVAVGGSGTRGGGGGLGAGGALFINQGNVTANNVTFSNNFALGGAGSNGRATAIRAATILVAVKMDLMVAVAATSTVSAMEH
;
A
#
# COMPACT_ATOMS: atom_id res chain seq x y z
N MET A 1 3.88 3.65 18.86
CA MET A 1 2.79 2.74 18.44
C MET A 1 1.47 3.34 18.85
N ALA A 2 0.79 3.93 17.88
CA ALA A 2 -0.56 4.43 17.95
C ALA A 2 -1.42 3.82 16.83
N THR A 3 -2.73 3.98 16.96
CA THR A 3 -3.69 3.62 15.92
C THR A 3 -4.35 4.89 15.40
N PHE A 4 -4.27 5.12 14.10
CA PHE A 4 -4.95 6.20 13.39
C PHE A 4 -6.06 5.60 12.52
N THR A 5 -7.28 6.12 12.62
CA THR A 5 -8.42 5.59 11.86
C THR A 5 -8.76 6.53 10.71
N VAL A 6 -8.76 6.00 9.48
CA VAL A 6 -9.24 6.71 8.29
C VAL A 6 -10.76 6.66 8.26
N THR A 7 -11.37 7.83 8.39
CA THR A 7 -12.83 8.00 8.44
C THR A 7 -13.38 8.77 7.24
N ASN A 8 -12.52 9.37 6.42
CA ASN A 8 -12.91 10.10 5.22
C ASN A 8 -12.33 9.47 3.95
N SER A 9 -13.11 9.47 2.87
CA SER A 9 -12.71 8.92 1.58
C SER A 9 -11.87 9.85 0.71
N GLY A 10 -11.82 11.14 1.03
CA GLY A 10 -11.03 12.16 0.35
C GLY A 10 -9.55 12.12 0.71
N ASP A 11 -8.82 13.10 0.17
CA ASP A 11 -7.37 13.21 0.25
C ASP A 11 -6.93 14.66 0.48
N THR A 12 -7.71 15.38 1.29
CA THR A 12 -7.42 16.76 1.70
C THR A 12 -6.88 16.74 3.13
N ILE A 13 -5.80 17.47 3.39
CA ILE A 13 -5.31 17.66 4.76
C ILE A 13 -6.05 18.84 5.38
N ASN A 14 -6.88 18.57 6.38
CA ASN A 14 -7.53 19.56 7.23
C ASN A 14 -7.78 18.99 8.63
N PRO A 15 -6.88 19.24 9.60
CA PRO A 15 -7.00 18.66 10.94
C PRO A 15 -8.21 19.19 11.76
N ASN A 16 -8.97 20.16 11.23
CA ASN A 16 -10.06 20.85 11.93
C ASN A 16 -11.47 20.50 11.39
N ASP A 17 -11.61 19.51 10.49
CA ASP A 17 -12.91 19.10 9.95
C ASP A 17 -13.56 17.90 10.67
N GLY A 18 -12.90 17.37 11.70
CA GLY A 18 -13.42 16.28 12.53
C GLY A 18 -13.38 14.91 11.85
N VAL A 19 -12.70 14.78 10.71
CA VAL A 19 -12.46 13.51 10.04
C VAL A 19 -10.96 13.32 9.79
N THR A 20 -10.58 12.11 9.38
CA THR A 20 -9.17 11.79 9.09
C THR A 20 -9.09 11.10 7.72
N THR A 21 -8.32 11.70 6.82
CA THR A 21 -7.94 11.10 5.54
C THR A 21 -6.74 10.17 5.70
N LEU A 22 -6.50 9.30 4.71
CA LEU A 22 -5.31 8.44 4.70
C LEU A 22 -4.01 9.24 4.76
N ARG A 23 -3.94 10.38 4.07
CA ARG A 23 -2.75 11.23 4.06
C ARG A 23 -2.47 11.83 5.44
N GLU A 24 -3.51 12.24 6.15
CA GLU A 24 -3.36 12.73 7.53
C GLU A 24 -2.92 11.63 8.47
N ALA A 25 -3.51 10.43 8.38
CA ALA A 25 -3.09 9.29 9.19
C ALA A 25 -1.61 8.92 8.97
N ILE A 26 -1.14 8.94 7.72
CA ILE A 26 0.28 8.72 7.39
C ILE A 26 1.17 9.82 7.97
N ASN A 27 0.75 11.09 7.85
CA ASN A 27 1.52 12.21 8.42
C ASN A 27 1.58 12.14 9.94
N GLN A 28 0.50 11.72 10.60
CA GLN A 28 0.47 11.54 12.05
C GLN A 28 1.38 10.38 12.49
N ALA A 29 1.33 9.25 11.79
CA ALA A 29 2.22 8.10 12.04
C ALA A 29 3.70 8.45 11.83
N ALA A 30 4.03 9.24 10.81
CA ALA A 30 5.40 9.69 10.57
C ALA A 30 5.98 10.53 11.73
N ASN A 31 5.12 11.14 12.55
CA ASN A 31 5.52 11.92 13.72
C ASN A 31 5.44 11.11 15.03
N ASN A 32 5.10 9.82 14.98
CA ASN A 32 4.98 8.95 16.14
C ASN A 32 6.06 7.85 16.10
N PRO A 33 6.89 7.74 17.14
CA PRO A 33 7.91 6.69 17.18
C PRO A 33 7.31 5.27 17.25
N GLY A 34 7.87 4.39 16.43
CA GLY A 34 7.62 2.95 16.47
C GLY A 34 6.92 2.42 15.21
N ARG A 35 6.27 1.27 15.34
CA ARG A 35 5.40 0.70 14.30
C ARG A 35 3.97 1.06 14.66
N ASP A 36 3.30 1.80 13.78
CA ASP A 36 1.93 2.28 14.00
C ASP A 36 0.92 1.49 13.18
N THR A 37 -0.35 1.65 13.52
CA THR A 37 -1.46 1.04 12.78
C THR A 37 -2.32 2.12 12.14
N ILE A 38 -2.64 1.93 10.85
CA ILE A 38 -3.66 2.72 10.15
C ILE A 38 -4.84 1.79 9.85
N LEU A 39 -5.95 2.02 10.54
CA LEU A 39 -7.20 1.30 10.37
C LEU A 39 -8.12 2.05 9.40
N PHE A 40 -8.84 1.34 8.54
CA PHE A 40 -9.77 1.96 7.60
C PHE A 40 -11.23 1.68 7.95
N ASN A 41 -12.01 2.74 8.18
CA ASN A 41 -13.48 2.70 8.26
C ASN A 41 -14.15 3.28 7.01
N SER A 42 -13.34 3.68 6.01
CA SER A 42 -13.80 4.19 4.73
C SER A 42 -12.84 3.74 3.63
N SER A 43 -13.37 3.55 2.43
CA SER A 43 -12.54 3.50 1.21
C SER A 43 -11.93 4.87 0.91
N VAL A 44 -10.85 4.91 0.14
CA VAL A 44 -10.04 6.10 -0.16
C VAL A 44 -9.96 6.35 -1.66
N LEU A 45 -10.05 7.63 -2.05
CA LEU A 45 -9.82 8.14 -3.40
C LEU A 45 -8.73 9.22 -3.36
N LEU A 46 -7.58 8.94 -3.97
CA LEU A 46 -6.46 9.89 -3.97
C LEU A 46 -6.66 11.04 -4.96
N ASN A 47 -6.22 12.23 -4.56
CA ASN A 47 -6.10 13.42 -5.43
C ASN A 47 -4.64 13.75 -5.77
N SER A 48 -3.68 13.13 -5.07
CA SER A 48 -2.24 13.25 -5.27
C SER A 48 -1.53 11.98 -4.77
N SER A 49 -0.28 11.74 -5.16
CA SER A 49 0.49 10.61 -4.63
C SER A 49 0.68 10.75 -3.12
N LEU A 50 0.65 9.65 -2.35
CA LEU A 50 0.88 9.70 -0.90
C LEU A 50 2.36 10.02 -0.60
N PRO A 51 2.67 10.52 0.62
CA PRO A 51 4.06 10.68 1.05
C PRO A 51 4.83 9.36 1.03
N THR A 52 6.14 9.42 0.76
CA THR A 52 7.02 8.25 0.87
C THR A 52 7.10 7.75 2.31
N LEU A 53 7.02 6.44 2.49
CA LEU A 53 7.26 5.77 3.77
C LEU A 53 8.76 5.54 3.95
N GLU A 54 9.41 6.50 4.60
CA GLU A 54 10.84 6.51 4.87
C GLU A 54 11.22 5.58 6.04
N ARG A 55 12.53 5.26 6.16
CA ARG A 55 13.06 4.49 7.28
C ARG A 55 12.58 5.04 8.63
N GLY A 56 12.01 4.16 9.45
CA GLY A 56 11.47 4.50 10.76
C GLY A 56 9.95 4.74 10.76
N ASN A 57 9.35 5.05 9.60
CA ASN A 57 7.91 5.18 9.43
C ASN A 57 7.25 3.81 9.15
N ASN A 58 7.31 2.91 10.12
CA ASN A 58 6.80 1.55 9.97
C ASN A 58 5.28 1.55 10.22
N ILE A 59 4.49 1.01 9.29
CA ILE A 59 3.02 1.10 9.36
C ILE A 59 2.37 -0.24 9.01
N ASP A 60 1.36 -0.61 9.79
CA ASP A 60 0.41 -1.67 9.48
C ASP A 60 -0.90 -1.05 8.97
N PHE A 61 -1.15 -1.21 7.68
CA PHE A 61 -2.39 -0.78 7.03
C PHE A 61 -3.41 -1.93 7.10
N ILE A 62 -4.51 -1.71 7.81
CA ILE A 62 -5.52 -2.75 8.09
C ILE A 62 -6.88 -2.29 7.59
N GLY A 63 -7.36 -2.92 6.52
CA GLY A 63 -8.71 -2.74 6.03
C GLY A 63 -9.77 -3.34 6.95
N ASN A 64 -10.98 -2.81 6.89
CA ASN A 64 -12.16 -3.45 7.48
C ASN A 64 -12.84 -4.34 6.43
N PHE A 65 -12.89 -5.65 6.69
CA PHE A 65 -13.53 -6.63 5.79
C PHE A 65 -15.06 -6.66 5.92
N ALA A 66 -15.63 -6.11 7.00
CA ALA A 66 -17.08 -6.14 7.25
C ALA A 66 -17.89 -5.32 6.21
N ASP A 67 -17.29 -4.29 5.61
CA ASP A 67 -17.98 -3.29 4.77
C ASP A 67 -17.61 -3.38 3.27
N ARG A 68 -17.67 -4.59 2.67
CA ARG A 68 -17.41 -4.85 1.24
C ARG A 68 -15.94 -4.72 0.79
N GLY A 69 -15.01 -4.79 1.74
CA GLY A 69 -13.57 -4.69 1.50
C GLY A 69 -13.10 -3.24 1.37
N THR A 70 -12.11 -2.85 2.17
CA THR A 70 -11.54 -1.51 2.11
C THR A 70 -10.78 -1.30 0.82
N THR A 71 -11.12 -0.26 0.08
CA THR A 71 -10.46 0.05 -1.20
C THR A 71 -9.64 1.33 -1.15
N ILE A 72 -8.41 1.28 -1.65
CA ILE A 72 -7.54 2.42 -1.90
C ILE A 72 -7.44 2.61 -3.42
N ASN A 73 -8.08 3.66 -3.93
CA ASN A 73 -8.10 3.99 -5.34
C ASN A 73 -7.08 5.10 -5.65
N GLY A 74 -6.03 4.74 -6.38
CA GLY A 74 -4.97 5.67 -6.78
C GLY A 74 -5.40 6.73 -7.77
N ASN A 75 -6.56 6.58 -8.43
CA ASN A 75 -7.07 7.54 -9.39
C ASN A 75 -6.01 7.93 -10.44
N ASN A 76 -5.34 6.94 -11.02
CA ASN A 76 -4.23 7.07 -11.97
C ASN A 76 -2.97 7.76 -11.40
N ARG A 77 -2.68 7.56 -10.11
CA ARG A 77 -1.46 8.07 -9.46
C ARG A 77 -0.71 6.95 -8.76
N GLN A 78 0.58 7.15 -8.52
CA GLN A 78 1.34 6.23 -7.71
C GLN A 78 0.80 6.25 -6.27
N ILE A 79 0.46 5.09 -5.72
CA ILE A 79 -0.20 5.02 -4.41
C ILE A 79 0.83 4.97 -3.28
N PHE A 80 1.58 3.87 -3.16
CA PHE A 80 2.56 3.68 -2.09
C PHE A 80 3.99 3.65 -2.61
N THR A 81 4.86 4.44 -1.98
CA THR A 81 6.31 4.41 -2.20
C THR A 81 6.99 4.17 -0.87
N ILE A 82 7.83 3.14 -0.81
CA ILE A 82 8.50 2.68 0.41
C ILE A 82 10.01 2.82 0.22
N ASN A 83 10.63 3.55 1.13
CA ASN A 83 12.06 3.82 1.14
C ASN A 83 12.65 3.54 2.52
N GLY A 84 12.74 2.26 2.87
CA GLY A 84 13.37 1.77 4.09
C GLY A 84 12.43 1.51 5.26
N ALA A 85 11.12 1.70 5.10
CA ALA A 85 10.12 1.33 6.11
C ALA A 85 9.75 -0.16 6.07
N ASN A 86 9.31 -0.69 7.20
CA ASN A 86 8.62 -1.98 7.28
C ASN A 86 7.12 -1.75 7.26
N VAL A 87 6.44 -2.32 6.27
CA VAL A 87 5.02 -2.05 6.02
C VAL A 87 4.26 -3.36 5.90
N SER A 88 3.06 -3.42 6.47
CA SER A 88 2.11 -4.49 6.16
C SER A 88 0.81 -3.94 5.61
N PHE A 89 0.20 -4.68 4.70
CA PHE A 89 -1.12 -4.42 4.15
C PHE A 89 -2.00 -5.64 4.44
N THR A 90 -3.15 -5.44 5.08
CA THR A 90 -4.07 -6.52 5.42
C THR A 90 -5.49 -6.15 5.01
N ASP A 91 -6.21 -7.05 4.32
CA ASP A 91 -7.63 -6.89 3.98
C ASP A 91 -7.96 -5.67 3.11
N LEU A 92 -7.12 -5.40 2.10
CA LEU A 92 -7.21 -4.22 1.24
C LEU A 92 -7.40 -4.57 -0.24
N THR A 93 -8.11 -3.73 -0.97
CA THR A 93 -8.03 -3.64 -2.43
C THR A 93 -7.28 -2.38 -2.83
N ILE A 94 -6.13 -2.50 -3.48
CA ILE A 94 -5.30 -1.39 -3.94
C ILE A 94 -5.36 -1.33 -5.46
N ARG A 95 -6.00 -0.28 -6.01
CA ARG A 95 -6.33 -0.25 -7.44
C ARG A 95 -6.16 1.09 -8.14
N ASN A 96 -6.10 1.02 -9.46
CA ASN A 96 -6.00 2.17 -10.37
C ASN A 96 -4.80 3.07 -10.04
N GLY A 97 -3.72 2.49 -9.54
CA GLY A 97 -2.45 3.17 -9.32
C GLY A 97 -1.62 3.21 -10.60
N VAL A 98 -1.07 4.37 -10.96
CA VAL A 98 -0.26 4.52 -12.18
C VAL A 98 1.04 5.26 -11.88
N ALA A 99 2.16 4.67 -12.28
CA ALA A 99 3.47 5.30 -12.27
C ALA A 99 3.95 5.47 -13.71
N VAL A 100 4.42 6.67 -14.07
CA VAL A 100 4.92 7.00 -15.41
C VAL A 100 6.38 7.42 -15.32
N GLY A 101 7.24 6.75 -16.07
CA GLY A 101 8.65 7.09 -16.19
C GLY A 101 8.85 8.36 -17.01
N GLY A 102 9.80 9.19 -16.59
CA GLY A 102 10.18 10.39 -17.35
C GLY A 102 10.77 10.04 -18.72
N SER A 103 10.65 10.94 -19.69
CA SER A 103 11.29 10.73 -21.00
C SER A 103 12.81 10.89 -20.90
N GLY A 104 13.55 10.07 -21.64
CA GLY A 104 14.98 10.20 -21.77
C GLY A 104 15.37 11.46 -22.53
N THR A 105 16.50 12.07 -22.16
CA THR A 105 17.03 13.26 -22.83
C THR A 105 18.47 13.00 -23.29
N ARG A 106 18.91 13.68 -24.37
CA ARG A 106 20.31 13.67 -24.84
C ARG A 106 20.92 12.26 -25.05
N GLY A 107 20.21 11.36 -25.72
CA GLY A 107 20.65 9.97 -25.91
C GLY A 107 20.32 9.05 -24.73
N GLY A 108 19.78 9.58 -23.62
CA GLY A 108 19.34 8.81 -22.47
C GLY A 108 18.11 7.94 -22.76
N GLY A 109 18.01 6.82 -22.02
CA GLY A 109 16.81 5.98 -21.95
C GLY A 109 15.69 6.62 -21.14
N GLY A 110 14.46 6.12 -21.31
CA GLY A 110 13.31 6.56 -20.52
C GLY A 110 13.33 5.97 -19.09
N GLY A 111 12.67 6.67 -18.17
CA GLY A 111 12.53 6.26 -16.77
C GLY A 111 11.65 5.02 -16.60
N LEU A 112 11.74 4.37 -15.46
CA LEU A 112 11.16 3.03 -15.24
C LEU A 112 9.63 3.01 -15.06
N GLY A 113 9.03 4.11 -14.59
CA GLY A 113 7.63 4.10 -14.15
C GLY A 113 7.42 3.14 -12.99
N ALA A 114 8.22 3.30 -11.93
CA ALA A 114 8.41 2.28 -10.91
C ALA A 114 7.15 2.06 -10.05
N GLY A 115 6.28 1.10 -10.41
CA GLY A 115 5.20 0.59 -9.57
C GLY A 115 4.02 1.55 -9.34
N GLY A 116 2.89 1.33 -10.04
CA GLY A 116 1.70 2.17 -9.90
C GLY A 116 0.97 2.06 -8.56
N ALA A 117 0.81 0.86 -8.02
CA ALA A 117 0.24 0.68 -6.67
C ALA A 117 1.30 0.75 -5.57
N LEU A 118 2.43 0.09 -5.79
CA LEU A 118 3.44 -0.12 -4.78
C LEU A 118 4.83 -0.09 -5.42
N PHE A 119 5.69 0.78 -4.91
CA PHE A 119 7.11 0.82 -5.21
C PHE A 119 7.91 0.64 -3.94
N ILE A 120 8.89 -0.28 -3.96
CA ILE A 120 9.74 -0.59 -2.82
C ILE A 120 11.18 -0.35 -3.27
N ASN A 121 11.79 0.72 -2.78
CA ASN A 121 13.22 0.97 -2.96
C ASN A 121 14.04 0.17 -1.94
N GLN A 122 13.62 0.22 -0.67
CA GLN A 122 14.23 -0.48 0.47
C GLN A 122 13.15 -0.77 1.52
N GLY A 123 13.41 -1.70 2.45
CA GLY A 123 12.48 -2.07 3.53
C GLY A 123 11.79 -3.41 3.29
N ASN A 124 10.92 -3.81 4.22
CA ASN A 124 10.15 -5.06 4.14
C ASN A 124 8.67 -4.77 3.94
N VAL A 125 8.03 -5.49 3.02
CA VAL A 125 6.59 -5.37 2.78
C VAL A 125 5.92 -6.72 2.86
N THR A 126 4.85 -6.78 3.66
CA THR A 126 3.98 -7.95 3.74
C THR A 126 2.59 -7.57 3.23
N ALA A 127 1.95 -8.45 2.46
CA ALA A 127 0.58 -8.28 2.04
C ALA A 127 -0.21 -9.54 2.42
N ASN A 128 -1.27 -9.39 3.19
CA ASN A 128 -2.14 -10.47 3.63
C ASN A 128 -3.56 -10.17 3.17
N ASN A 129 -4.14 -11.05 2.36
CA ASN A 129 -5.47 -10.84 1.79
C ASN A 129 -5.61 -9.47 1.07
N VAL A 130 -4.66 -9.16 0.20
CA VAL A 130 -4.64 -7.90 -0.56
C VAL A 130 -4.86 -8.17 -2.04
N THR A 131 -5.80 -7.43 -2.64
CA THR A 131 -6.03 -7.44 -4.09
C THR A 131 -5.39 -6.23 -4.74
N PHE A 132 -4.47 -6.45 -5.68
CA PHE A 132 -3.94 -5.41 -6.57
C PHE A 132 -4.64 -5.49 -7.93
N SER A 133 -5.35 -4.45 -8.37
CA SER A 133 -6.05 -4.45 -9.66
C SER A 133 -5.89 -3.14 -10.46
N ASN A 134 -5.83 -3.24 -11.78
CA ASN A 134 -5.71 -2.09 -12.69
C ASN A 134 -4.57 -1.12 -12.35
N ASN A 135 -3.44 -1.66 -11.87
CA ASN A 135 -2.27 -0.87 -11.54
C ASN A 135 -1.25 -0.94 -12.69
N PHE A 136 -0.67 0.20 -13.07
CA PHE A 136 0.23 0.29 -14.22
C PHE A 136 1.58 0.90 -13.86
N ALA A 137 2.65 0.24 -14.29
CA ALA A 137 3.99 0.78 -14.36
C ALA A 137 4.30 1.06 -15.83
N LEU A 138 4.40 2.35 -16.20
CA LEU A 138 4.59 2.78 -17.58
C LEU A 138 5.99 3.36 -17.74
N GLY A 139 6.86 2.65 -18.43
CA GLY A 139 8.18 3.16 -18.79
C GLY A 139 8.09 4.43 -19.64
N GLY A 140 9.06 5.32 -19.47
CA GLY A 140 9.19 6.53 -20.27
C GLY A 140 9.75 6.25 -21.67
N ALA A 141 9.51 7.16 -22.61
CA ALA A 141 10.10 7.07 -23.93
C ALA A 141 11.62 7.36 -23.87
N GLY A 142 12.42 6.62 -24.63
CA GLY A 142 13.82 7.01 -24.89
C GLY A 142 13.90 8.24 -25.80
N SER A 143 15.03 8.95 -25.75
CA SER A 143 15.24 10.21 -26.48
C SER A 143 15.07 10.15 -28.01
N ASN A 144 15.12 8.96 -28.63
CA ASN A 144 14.95 8.76 -30.07
C ASN A 144 13.55 8.25 -30.48
N GLY A 145 12.51 8.49 -29.67
CA GLY A 145 11.11 8.23 -30.05
C GLY A 145 10.71 6.75 -30.18
N ARG A 146 11.64 5.80 -29.97
CA ARG A 146 11.30 4.38 -29.81
C ARG A 146 10.72 4.18 -28.41
N ALA A 147 9.44 4.52 -28.28
CA ALA A 147 8.63 4.21 -27.12
C ALA A 147 8.39 2.69 -27.07
N THR A 148 9.28 1.95 -26.41
CA THR A 148 8.86 0.67 -25.85
C THR A 148 8.17 0.98 -24.54
N ALA A 149 6.94 1.49 -24.61
CA ALA A 149 6.07 1.52 -23.44
C ALA A 149 5.73 0.07 -23.11
N ILE A 150 6.59 -0.58 -22.32
CA ILE A 150 6.24 -1.86 -21.72
C ILE A 150 5.10 -1.52 -20.76
N ARG A 151 3.87 -1.79 -21.19
CA ARG A 151 2.72 -1.87 -20.28
C ARG A 151 2.91 -3.14 -19.46
N ALA A 152 3.83 -3.10 -18.52
CA ALA A 152 3.93 -4.15 -17.52
C ALA A 152 2.74 -3.97 -16.59
N ALA A 153 1.67 -4.72 -16.85
CA ALA A 153 0.71 -5.02 -15.81
C ALA A 153 1.46 -5.84 -14.77
N THR A 154 1.61 -5.27 -13.57
CA THR A 154 2.04 -5.96 -12.34
C THR A 154 3.34 -6.78 -12.48
N ILE A 155 4.46 -6.23 -12.02
CA ILE A 155 5.49 -7.10 -11.43
C ILE A 155 4.82 -7.80 -10.25
N LEU A 156 4.73 -9.12 -10.33
CA LEU A 156 4.42 -10.00 -9.22
C LEU A 156 5.39 -9.68 -8.09
N VAL A 157 4.96 -8.89 -7.10
CA VAL A 157 5.66 -8.82 -5.82
C VAL A 157 5.56 -10.24 -5.26
N ALA A 158 6.69 -10.91 -5.08
CA ALA A 158 6.75 -12.15 -4.33
C ALA A 158 6.37 -11.82 -2.88
N VAL A 159 5.07 -11.81 -2.61
CA VAL A 159 4.54 -11.72 -1.25
C VAL A 159 4.82 -13.07 -0.62
N LYS A 160 5.66 -13.10 0.40
CA LYS A 160 5.90 -14.31 1.20
C LYS A 160 4.57 -14.69 1.86
N MET A 161 3.87 -15.67 1.29
CA MET A 161 2.70 -16.28 1.90
C MET A 161 3.18 -17.24 2.99
N ASP A 162 3.22 -16.79 4.24
CA ASP A 162 3.39 -17.70 5.36
C ASP A 162 2.04 -18.40 5.60
N LEU A 163 1.89 -19.62 5.09
CA LEU A 163 0.71 -20.47 5.33
C LEU A 163 0.73 -20.94 6.79
N MET A 164 -0.03 -20.28 7.67
CA MET A 164 -0.20 -20.72 9.05
C MET A 164 -1.20 -21.88 9.09
N VAL A 165 -0.72 -23.12 9.05
CA VAL A 165 -1.54 -24.31 9.34
C VAL A 165 -1.82 -24.32 10.84
N ALA A 166 -2.99 -23.83 11.25
CA ALA A 166 -3.49 -24.04 12.60
C ALA A 166 -3.92 -25.49 12.76
N VAL A 167 -3.07 -26.33 13.37
CA VAL A 167 -3.51 -27.62 13.91
C VAL A 167 -4.33 -27.33 15.16
N ALA A 168 -5.66 -27.38 15.04
CA ALA A 168 -6.54 -27.40 16.19
C ALA A 168 -6.40 -28.76 16.89
N ALA A 169 -5.54 -28.83 17.92
CA ALA A 169 -5.61 -29.91 18.88
C ALA A 169 -6.82 -29.66 19.79
N THR A 170 -7.97 -30.25 19.43
CA THR A 170 -9.11 -30.34 20.33
C THR A 170 -8.69 -31.17 21.54
N SER A 171 -8.62 -30.53 22.71
CA SER A 171 -8.53 -31.22 23.99
C SER A 171 -9.90 -31.80 24.34
N THR A 172 -9.94 -33.09 24.67
CA THR A 172 -10.99 -33.63 25.55
C THR A 172 -10.31 -34.25 26.77
N VAL A 173 -10.34 -33.49 27.86
CA VAL A 173 -10.21 -34.03 29.21
C VAL A 173 -11.51 -34.77 29.52
N SER A 174 -11.41 -36.03 29.97
CA SER A 174 -12.41 -36.61 30.87
C SER A 174 -11.70 -37.59 31.79
N ALA A 175 -11.27 -37.09 32.94
CA ALA A 175 -11.14 -37.91 34.13
C ALA A 175 -12.55 -38.38 34.51
N MET A 176 -12.77 -39.69 34.56
CA MET A 176 -13.84 -40.28 35.36
C MET A 176 -13.33 -41.57 35.98
N GLU A 177 -13.53 -41.62 37.29
CA GLU A 177 -13.14 -42.62 38.27
C GLU A 177 -13.72 -44.01 37.96
N HIS A 178 -12.92 -45.06 38.16
CA HIS A 178 -13.18 -46.19 39.07
C HIS A 178 -12.00 -47.16 39.10
#